data_AF-A0A955N043-F1
#
_entry.id   AF-A0A955N043-F1
#
_cell.length_a   1.000
_cell.length_b   1.000
_cell.length_c   1.000
_cell.angle_alpha   90.00
_cell.angle_beta   90.00
_cell.angle_gamma   90.00
#
_symmetry.space_group_name_H-M   'P 1'
#
loop_
_entity.id
_entity.type
_entity.pdbx_description
1 polymer ?
#
loop_
_entity_poly.entity_id
_entity_poly.type
_entity_poly.pdbx_seq_one_letter_code
_entity_poly.pdbx_strand_id
1 'polypeptide(L)'
;PVVVRADGQIIIDFNDPPRIQILEPRREAVLFDDLFTLKWTDSDPDSSALIDFFLDEDDRGADGSPIDTAQDISEDDETDELEVDFSGYPRGRYWIYAVIDDGYNRPYVNYAPAPINLLSGTEVVEYAVYLLSSFGDIYSVGDVNFDFELENKGTEIDNYRNIEVTADGATMVVLQADGTITQLGTQRVDLSEELPTPMPGNEYIDIEFTPDERGLVALDCFGNLVSIGSAPSLAPSSGMGIFGMDLARDFELTEDGKGAFVLDAMGGVHAFGNAIQFNETPFFGYDIARDIELAKDGGYILDGIGMISPLGRAPDLSTGADFGYDIARDMLLFEGGGFYILDGQGGITALGNDAIVPPSNEPAPNPYFSGMDIIEDFAPAGTVEITDQALLAMSAVRKFEVAFRNEDLASLLPTLSLAYNDGLYLSRTQLINGVYDTFGIQTNPGILDEWANTVDLFGGPLAGFMLSNPQVTFSEDGNTAMIVADADRMGY
;
A
#
# COMPACT_ATOMS: atom_id res chain seq x y z
N PRO A 1 65.78 -19.56 -13.35
CA PRO A 1 66.37 -19.89 -12.03
C PRO A 1 67.12 -18.68 -11.46
N VAL A 2 66.56 -18.05 -10.42
CA VAL A 2 67.25 -17.02 -9.63
C VAL A 2 68.23 -17.74 -8.71
N VAL A 3 69.52 -17.34 -8.72
CA VAL A 3 70.54 -17.90 -7.83
C VAL A 3 70.94 -16.82 -6.83
N VAL A 4 70.54 -17.00 -5.57
CA VAL A 4 70.92 -16.12 -4.45
C VAL A 4 72.13 -16.74 -3.73
N ARG A 5 73.16 -15.95 -3.42
CA ARG A 5 74.32 -16.37 -2.62
C ARG A 5 74.51 -15.40 -1.47
N ALA A 6 74.66 -15.92 -0.25
CA ALA A 6 74.98 -15.15 0.95
C ALA A 6 76.05 -15.89 1.77
N ASP A 7 76.91 -15.14 2.47
CA ASP A 7 77.97 -15.68 3.35
C ASP A 7 77.43 -16.21 4.70
N GLY A 8 76.11 -16.47 4.79
CA GLY A 8 75.41 -16.91 5.99
C GLY A 8 74.14 -17.72 5.67
N GLN A 9 73.40 -18.13 6.69
CA GLN A 9 72.14 -18.85 6.52
C GLN A 9 71.12 -17.94 5.83
N ILE A 10 70.62 -18.36 4.67
CA ILE A 10 69.46 -17.74 4.02
C ILE A 10 68.24 -18.43 4.61
N ILE A 11 67.40 -17.66 5.31
CA ILE A 11 66.04 -18.07 5.65
C ILE A 11 65.18 -17.57 4.50
N ILE A 12 64.45 -18.48 3.85
CA ILE A 12 63.43 -18.15 2.86
C ILE A 12 62.13 -18.43 3.57
N ASP A 13 61.48 -17.37 4.04
CA ASP A 13 60.12 -17.44 4.52
C ASP A 13 59.21 -17.43 3.30
N PHE A 14 58.32 -18.42 3.22
CA PHE A 14 57.30 -18.49 2.19
C PHE A 14 56.03 -17.94 2.84
N ASN A 15 55.47 -16.88 2.26
CA ASN A 15 54.17 -16.35 2.65
C ASN A 15 53.09 -17.07 1.84
N ASP A 16 52.11 -17.65 2.48
CA ASP A 16 50.94 -18.21 1.82
C ASP A 16 50.03 -17.08 1.33
N PRO A 17 49.41 -17.19 0.15
CA PRO A 17 48.61 -16.09 -0.40
C PRO A 17 47.24 -16.00 0.28
N PRO A 18 46.73 -14.79 0.57
CA PRO A 18 45.43 -14.60 1.23
C PRO A 18 44.28 -15.09 0.35
N ARG A 19 43.15 -15.40 0.97
CA ARG A 19 41.90 -15.78 0.31
C ARG A 19 40.73 -15.08 0.96
N ILE A 20 39.75 -14.73 0.13
CA ILE A 20 38.44 -14.29 0.57
C ILE A 20 37.36 -14.92 -0.32
N GLN A 21 36.22 -15.22 0.27
CA GLN A 21 35.02 -15.63 -0.42
C GLN A 21 33.83 -14.84 0.14
N ILE A 22 33.23 -14.01 -0.70
CA ILE A 22 31.98 -13.34 -0.36
C ILE A 22 30.86 -14.38 -0.36
N LEU A 23 30.08 -14.37 0.72
CA LEU A 23 28.93 -15.24 0.91
C LEU A 23 27.62 -14.55 0.56
N GLU A 24 27.46 -13.25 0.86
CA GLU A 24 26.25 -12.49 0.55
C GLU A 24 26.55 -11.27 -0.36
N PRO A 25 25.71 -10.97 -1.34
CA PRO A 25 24.43 -11.61 -1.66
C PRO A 25 24.56 -12.97 -2.38
N ARG A 26 23.86 -14.00 -1.88
CA ARG A 26 23.77 -15.34 -2.53
C ARG A 26 22.86 -15.37 -3.74
N ARG A 27 21.90 -14.46 -3.78
CA ARG A 27 20.92 -14.25 -4.84
C ARG A 27 20.72 -12.75 -5.00
N GLU A 28 20.20 -12.35 -6.15
CA GLU A 28 19.99 -10.94 -6.44
C GLU A 28 19.15 -10.28 -5.34
N ALA A 29 19.74 -9.30 -4.66
CA ALA A 29 19.12 -8.65 -3.51
C ALA A 29 18.63 -7.25 -3.90
N VAL A 30 17.41 -6.91 -3.50
CA VAL A 30 16.83 -5.58 -3.72
C VAL A 30 16.79 -4.87 -2.38
N LEU A 31 17.37 -3.66 -2.29
CA LEU A 31 17.43 -2.90 -1.04
C LEU A 31 16.34 -1.83 -1.01
N PHE A 32 15.60 -1.76 0.10
CA PHE A 32 14.44 -0.86 0.28
C PHE A 32 14.70 0.26 1.28
N ASP A 33 15.48 -0.03 2.33
CA ASP A 33 15.96 0.89 3.36
C ASP A 33 17.42 1.28 3.13
N ASP A 34 17.94 0.97 1.95
CA ASP A 34 19.35 1.12 1.55
C ASP A 34 20.34 0.36 2.47
N LEU A 35 19.90 -0.53 3.37
CA LEU A 35 20.78 -1.31 4.24
C LEU A 35 21.03 -2.71 3.69
N PHE A 36 22.27 -3.19 3.78
CA PHE A 36 22.60 -4.57 3.46
C PHE A 36 23.78 -5.10 4.27
N THR A 37 23.65 -6.33 4.77
CA THR A 37 24.72 -7.02 5.50
C THR A 37 25.59 -7.84 4.54
N LEU A 38 26.81 -7.38 4.31
CA LEU A 38 27.87 -8.17 3.69
C LEU A 38 28.26 -9.32 4.62
N LYS A 39 28.51 -10.50 4.05
CA LYS A 39 29.07 -11.65 4.76
C LYS A 39 30.13 -12.30 3.90
N TRP A 40 31.23 -12.71 4.50
CA TRP A 40 32.33 -13.35 3.78
C TRP A 40 33.02 -14.41 4.66
N THR A 41 34.04 -15.05 4.10
CA THR A 41 35.03 -15.83 4.83
C THR A 41 36.40 -15.53 4.25
N ASP A 42 37.40 -15.39 5.08
CA ASP A 42 38.77 -15.12 4.66
C ASP A 42 39.80 -15.98 5.40
N SER A 43 41.04 -15.96 4.91
CA SER A 43 42.16 -16.66 5.53
C SER A 43 43.51 -16.17 5.01
N ASP A 44 44.42 -15.85 5.92
CA ASP A 44 45.86 -15.72 5.71
C ASP A 44 46.62 -16.35 6.91
N PRO A 45 47.26 -17.52 6.74
CA PRO A 45 47.76 -18.30 7.88
C PRO A 45 49.08 -17.79 8.46
N ASP A 46 49.78 -16.88 7.79
CA ASP A 46 51.13 -16.46 8.16
C ASP A 46 51.39 -14.94 8.14
N SER A 47 50.42 -14.14 7.70
CA SER A 47 50.47 -12.68 7.75
C SER A 47 49.09 -12.04 7.95
N SER A 48 49.07 -10.78 8.42
CA SER A 48 47.81 -10.03 8.50
C SER A 48 47.50 -9.40 7.14
N ALA A 49 46.30 -9.64 6.62
CA ALA A 49 45.80 -9.05 5.38
C ALA A 49 44.68 -8.01 5.64
N LEU A 50 44.47 -7.13 4.66
CA LEU A 50 43.37 -6.15 4.66
C LEU A 50 42.37 -6.45 3.56
N ILE A 51 41.09 -6.20 3.84
CA ILE A 51 39.96 -6.45 2.96
C ILE A 51 39.25 -5.13 2.62
N ASP A 52 39.06 -4.88 1.32
CA ASP A 52 38.33 -3.74 0.77
C ASP A 52 37.19 -4.20 -0.13
N PHE A 53 35.99 -3.63 0.03
CA PHE A 53 34.82 -3.93 -0.79
C PHE A 53 34.49 -2.83 -1.82
N PHE A 54 33.91 -3.22 -2.95
CA PHE A 54 33.62 -2.34 -4.09
C PHE A 54 32.28 -2.66 -4.74
N LEU A 55 31.66 -1.66 -5.37
CA LEU A 55 30.51 -1.78 -6.26
C LEU A 55 30.93 -1.67 -7.72
N ASP A 56 30.54 -2.64 -8.52
CA ASP A 56 30.85 -2.75 -9.95
C ASP A 56 29.57 -2.88 -10.79
N GLU A 57 29.59 -2.46 -12.05
CA GLU A 57 28.42 -2.55 -12.94
C GLU A 57 28.26 -3.97 -13.54
N ASP A 58 29.33 -4.76 -13.57
CA ASP A 58 29.29 -6.17 -13.98
C ASP A 58 30.15 -7.09 -13.07
N ASP A 59 30.12 -8.40 -13.32
CA ASP A 59 30.71 -9.44 -12.46
C ASP A 59 32.20 -9.73 -12.77
N ARG A 60 32.90 -8.79 -13.38
CA ARG A 60 34.25 -9.01 -13.93
C ARG A 60 35.05 -7.71 -14.01
N GLY A 61 36.35 -7.84 -14.20
CA GLY A 61 37.23 -6.68 -14.41
C GLY A 61 37.79 -6.08 -13.13
N ALA A 62 37.00 -6.06 -12.06
CA ALA A 62 37.33 -5.47 -10.76
C ALA A 62 37.70 -3.98 -10.92
N ASP A 63 36.86 -3.23 -11.61
CA ASP A 63 36.99 -1.80 -11.91
C ASP A 63 35.88 -0.94 -11.30
N GLY A 64 35.14 -1.51 -10.35
CA GLY A 64 34.15 -0.82 -9.52
C GLY A 64 34.67 0.28 -8.60
N SER A 65 33.74 1.01 -7.99
CA SER A 65 33.97 2.09 -7.02
C SER A 65 33.96 1.58 -5.58
N PRO A 66 34.74 2.15 -4.65
CA PRO A 66 34.83 1.66 -3.28
C PRO A 66 33.50 1.80 -2.52
N ILE A 67 33.26 0.87 -1.61
CA ILE A 67 32.24 1.00 -0.57
C ILE A 67 32.91 1.65 0.65
N ASP A 68 32.68 2.95 0.84
CA ASP A 68 33.43 3.81 1.78
C ASP A 68 33.46 3.29 3.22
N THR A 69 32.41 2.61 3.68
CA THR A 69 32.31 2.06 5.04
C THR A 69 32.93 0.67 5.19
N ALA A 70 33.32 0.03 4.09
CA ALA A 70 33.80 -1.34 4.03
C ALA A 70 35.22 -1.40 3.43
N GLN A 71 36.14 -0.60 4.00
CA GLN A 71 37.56 -0.52 3.63
C GLN A 71 38.46 -0.83 4.83
N ASP A 72 39.69 -1.26 4.56
CA ASP A 72 40.74 -1.53 5.54
C ASP A 72 40.30 -2.51 6.66
N ILE A 73 39.44 -3.47 6.33
CA ILE A 73 38.96 -4.47 7.29
C ILE A 73 40.07 -5.50 7.53
N SER A 74 40.35 -5.81 8.80
CA SER A 74 41.37 -6.79 9.16
C SER A 74 40.88 -8.22 8.92
N GLU A 75 41.68 -9.04 8.23
CA GLU A 75 41.45 -10.49 8.07
C GLU A 75 41.43 -11.22 9.43
N ASP A 76 42.24 -10.77 10.39
CA ASP A 76 42.27 -11.31 11.75
C ASP A 76 40.96 -11.03 12.57
N ASP A 77 40.00 -10.28 12.03
CA ASP A 77 38.71 -10.00 12.69
C ASP A 77 37.68 -11.09 12.37
N GLU A 78 37.39 -11.95 13.36
CA GLU A 78 36.45 -13.08 13.22
C GLU A 78 34.96 -12.67 13.07
N THR A 79 34.64 -11.37 12.91
CA THR A 79 33.26 -10.91 12.75
C THR A 79 32.65 -11.38 11.43
N ASP A 80 33.41 -11.38 10.32
CA ASP A 80 33.02 -11.88 8.99
C ASP A 80 31.69 -11.34 8.41
N GLU A 81 31.17 -10.24 8.98
CA GLU A 81 29.95 -9.58 8.56
C GLU A 81 30.00 -8.07 8.80
N LEU A 82 29.36 -7.31 7.91
CA LEU A 82 29.29 -5.85 8.01
C LEU A 82 27.99 -5.34 7.39
N GLU A 83 27.21 -4.59 8.17
CA GLU A 83 26.06 -3.85 7.65
C GLU A 83 26.53 -2.53 6.99
N VAL A 84 26.08 -2.32 5.76
CA VAL A 84 26.44 -1.18 4.92
C VAL A 84 25.17 -0.41 4.57
N ASP A 85 25.25 0.91 4.73
CA ASP A 85 24.23 1.88 4.28
C ASP A 85 24.61 2.41 2.89
N PHE A 86 23.75 2.13 1.91
CA PHE A 86 23.88 2.50 0.51
C PHE A 86 23.10 3.78 0.14
N SER A 87 22.54 4.50 1.10
CA SER A 87 21.67 5.67 0.84
C SER A 87 22.37 6.78 0.04
N GLY A 88 23.69 6.90 0.16
CA GLY A 88 24.53 7.85 -0.56
C GLY A 88 24.99 7.41 -1.96
N TYR A 89 24.67 6.19 -2.41
CA TYR A 89 25.19 5.65 -3.66
C TYR A 89 24.21 5.87 -4.84
N PRO A 90 24.73 5.99 -6.08
CA PRO A 90 23.89 6.05 -7.26
C PRO A 90 23.01 4.81 -7.37
N ARG A 91 21.77 5.02 -7.83
CA ARG A 91 20.80 3.95 -8.02
C ARG A 91 21.15 3.14 -9.27
N GLY A 92 21.02 1.82 -9.19
CA GLY A 92 21.43 0.89 -10.24
C GLY A 92 21.61 -0.54 -9.75
N ARG A 93 21.87 -1.45 -10.69
CA ARG A 93 22.25 -2.83 -10.42
C ARG A 93 23.76 -2.94 -10.34
N TYR A 94 24.27 -3.47 -9.24
CA TYR A 94 25.70 -3.54 -8.97
C TYR A 94 26.12 -4.93 -8.49
N TRP A 95 27.30 -5.36 -8.88
CA TRP A 95 27.99 -6.50 -8.30
C TRP A 95 28.93 -6.01 -7.19
N ILE A 96 28.90 -6.70 -6.06
CA ILE A 96 29.86 -6.46 -4.99
C ILE A 96 31.08 -7.35 -5.22
N TYR A 97 32.28 -6.82 -5.08
CA TYR A 97 33.49 -7.62 -4.96
C TYR A 97 34.38 -7.13 -3.82
N ALA A 98 35.26 -8.01 -3.37
CA ALA A 98 36.25 -7.72 -2.35
C ALA A 98 37.66 -7.99 -2.89
N VAL A 99 38.60 -7.20 -2.41
CA VAL A 99 40.04 -7.38 -2.60
C VAL A 99 40.67 -7.65 -1.25
N ILE A 100 41.43 -8.73 -1.12
CA ILE A 100 42.25 -9.02 0.06
C ILE A 100 43.75 -8.94 -0.29
N ASP A 101 44.51 -8.18 0.49
CA ASP A 101 45.94 -7.89 0.25
C ASP A 101 46.76 -8.00 1.55
N ASP A 102 47.84 -8.80 1.49
CA ASP A 102 48.81 -9.02 2.57
C ASP A 102 50.09 -8.16 2.40
N GLY A 103 50.22 -7.46 1.26
CA GLY A 103 51.40 -6.67 0.88
C GLY A 103 52.61 -7.50 0.44
N TYR A 104 52.52 -8.83 0.42
CA TYR A 104 53.60 -9.76 0.05
C TYR A 104 53.28 -10.53 -1.25
N ASN A 105 52.05 -11.02 -1.36
CA ASN A 105 51.53 -11.75 -2.49
C ASN A 105 50.77 -10.82 -3.44
N ARG A 106 50.21 -11.39 -4.52
CA ARG A 106 49.29 -10.64 -5.38
C ARG A 106 47.93 -10.57 -4.68
N PRO A 107 47.27 -9.40 -4.66
CA PRO A 107 45.93 -9.27 -4.11
C PRO A 107 44.98 -10.30 -4.72
N TYR A 108 44.10 -10.86 -3.88
CA TYR A 108 43.10 -11.81 -4.31
C TYR A 108 41.74 -11.12 -4.41
N VAL A 109 41.02 -11.34 -5.51
CA VAL A 109 39.74 -10.70 -5.79
C VAL A 109 38.63 -11.74 -5.82
N ASN A 110 37.51 -11.46 -5.16
CA ASN A 110 36.33 -12.30 -5.17
C ASN A 110 35.06 -11.48 -5.35
N TYR A 111 34.26 -11.81 -6.37
CA TYR A 111 32.92 -11.25 -6.56
C TYR A 111 31.90 -12.04 -5.72
N ALA A 112 30.90 -11.33 -5.22
CA ALA A 112 29.72 -11.91 -4.62
C ALA A 112 29.01 -12.86 -5.60
N PRO A 113 28.29 -13.88 -5.10
CA PRO A 113 27.55 -14.82 -5.94
C PRO A 113 26.46 -14.19 -6.81
N ALA A 114 25.93 -13.04 -6.40
CA ALA A 114 24.87 -12.31 -7.10
C ALA A 114 25.04 -10.79 -6.96
N PRO A 115 24.28 -9.97 -7.72
CA PRO A 115 24.30 -8.52 -7.57
C PRO A 115 23.29 -8.01 -6.53
N ILE A 116 23.43 -6.73 -6.19
CA ILE A 116 22.40 -5.94 -5.50
C ILE A 116 21.75 -4.96 -6.47
N ASN A 117 20.47 -4.64 -6.23
CA ASN A 117 19.74 -3.59 -6.91
C ASN A 117 19.46 -2.45 -5.93
N LEU A 118 20.17 -1.34 -6.13
CA LEU A 118 19.92 -0.08 -5.46
C LEU A 118 18.81 0.64 -6.24
N LEU A 119 17.54 0.39 -5.91
CA LEU A 119 16.41 0.97 -6.64
C LEU A 119 16.20 2.44 -6.26
N SER A 120 15.80 3.29 -7.21
CA SER A 120 15.30 4.64 -6.89
C SER A 120 13.82 4.57 -6.55
N GLY A 121 13.49 4.35 -5.28
CA GLY A 121 12.10 4.44 -4.82
C GLY A 121 12.06 5.23 -3.54
N THR A 122 11.53 6.45 -3.60
CA THR A 122 10.95 7.05 -2.40
C THR A 122 9.50 6.58 -2.36
N GLU A 123 9.16 5.73 -1.41
CA GLU A 123 7.78 5.64 -0.95
C GLU A 123 7.52 6.93 -0.17
N VAL A 124 7.11 8.01 -0.85
CA VAL A 124 6.44 9.11 -0.15
C VAL A 124 4.97 8.73 -0.13
N VAL A 125 4.62 7.82 0.78
CA VAL A 125 3.23 7.62 1.17
C VAL A 125 2.99 8.59 2.31
N GLU A 126 2.87 9.87 1.95
CA GLU A 126 2.18 10.85 2.79
C GLU A 126 0.69 10.61 2.55
N TYR A 127 0.20 9.48 3.08
CA TYR A 127 -1.21 9.13 3.03
C TYR A 127 -1.67 8.88 4.45
N ALA A 128 -2.67 9.66 4.84
CA ALA A 128 -3.39 9.49 6.06
C ALA A 128 -4.88 9.45 5.80
N VAL A 129 -5.59 8.78 6.69
CA VAL A 129 -7.04 8.88 6.82
C VAL A 129 -7.32 9.53 8.16
N TYR A 130 -8.09 10.61 8.15
CA TYR A 130 -8.61 11.21 9.37
C TYR A 130 -9.97 10.61 9.71
N LEU A 131 -10.22 10.37 10.99
CA LEU A 131 -11.50 9.88 11.50
C LEU A 131 -12.13 10.95 12.39
N LEU A 132 -13.43 11.15 12.28
CA LEU A 132 -14.21 12.03 13.13
C LEU A 132 -15.14 11.23 14.04
N SER A 133 -15.09 11.52 15.33
CA SER A 133 -16.12 11.06 16.26
C SER A 133 -17.25 12.06 16.44
N SER A 134 -18.41 11.57 16.92
CA SER A 134 -19.58 12.37 17.28
C SER A 134 -19.32 13.43 18.36
N PHE A 135 -18.17 13.35 19.07
CA PHE A 135 -17.73 14.29 20.10
C PHE A 135 -16.71 15.32 19.59
N GLY A 136 -16.31 15.24 18.32
CA GLY A 136 -15.31 16.14 17.74
C GLY A 136 -13.87 15.74 18.08
N ASP A 137 -13.66 14.51 18.54
CA ASP A 137 -12.31 13.94 18.49
C ASP A 137 -11.96 13.59 17.05
N ILE A 138 -10.81 14.09 16.62
CA ILE A 138 -10.18 13.78 15.33
C ILE A 138 -9.03 12.82 15.61
N TYR A 139 -8.97 11.76 14.82
CA TYR A 139 -7.89 10.78 14.85
C TYR A 139 -7.28 10.67 13.47
N SER A 140 -6.07 10.15 13.39
CA SER A 140 -5.41 9.87 12.13
C SER A 140 -4.81 8.47 12.10
N VAL A 141 -4.84 7.86 10.91
CA VAL A 141 -4.20 6.60 10.59
C VAL A 141 -3.31 6.82 9.37
N GLY A 142 -2.02 6.47 9.46
CA GLY A 142 -1.05 6.70 8.38
C GLY A 142 -0.05 7.81 8.71
N ASP A 143 0.64 8.32 7.69
CA ASP A 143 1.63 9.40 7.85
C ASP A 143 0.95 10.75 7.64
N VAL A 144 0.81 11.52 8.72
CA VAL A 144 0.13 12.82 8.73
C VAL A 144 1.13 13.97 8.66
N ASN A 145 0.97 14.82 7.65
CA ASN A 145 1.72 16.08 7.55
C ASN A 145 1.23 17.16 8.53
N PHE A 146 -0.02 17.06 9.00
CA PHE A 146 -0.67 18.08 9.81
C PHE A 146 -1.45 17.46 10.97
N ASP A 147 -1.02 17.75 12.20
CA ASP A 147 -1.81 17.39 13.38
C ASP A 147 -2.95 18.41 13.55
N PHE A 148 -4.19 17.95 13.30
CA PHE A 148 -5.39 18.75 13.50
C PHE A 148 -6.00 18.46 14.88
N GLU A 149 -6.31 19.52 15.62
CA GLU A 149 -7.05 19.43 16.88
C GLU A 149 -8.15 20.51 16.92
N LEU A 150 -9.35 20.11 17.34
CA LEU A 150 -10.43 21.04 17.64
C LEU A 150 -10.24 21.65 19.03
N GLU A 151 -10.16 22.99 19.10
CA GLU A 151 -10.16 23.71 20.37
C GLU A 151 -11.57 23.79 20.97
N ASN A 152 -11.70 23.55 22.28
CA ASN A 152 -12.96 23.61 23.03
C ASN A 152 -14.04 22.61 22.61
N LYS A 153 -13.68 21.32 22.49
CA LYS A 153 -14.62 20.20 22.41
C LYS A 153 -15.67 20.32 23.53
N GLY A 154 -16.95 20.33 23.16
CA GLY A 154 -18.04 20.37 24.12
C GLY A 154 -18.05 19.12 24.99
N THR A 155 -18.60 19.27 26.18
CA THR A 155 -18.80 18.15 27.12
C THR A 155 -20.15 17.45 26.91
N GLU A 156 -20.92 17.89 25.90
CA GLU A 156 -22.19 17.32 25.45
C GLU A 156 -22.00 16.74 24.04
N ILE A 157 -22.96 15.96 23.53
CA ILE A 157 -22.89 15.50 22.14
C ILE A 157 -23.07 16.75 21.27
N ASP A 158 -21.96 17.30 20.79
CA ASP A 158 -21.94 18.46 19.88
C ASP A 158 -22.45 18.09 18.48
N ASN A 159 -22.79 16.81 18.27
CA ASN A 159 -23.36 16.23 17.05
C ASN A 159 -22.52 16.57 15.83
N TYR A 160 -21.23 16.27 15.92
CA TYR A 160 -20.35 16.24 14.75
C TYR A 160 -20.87 15.20 13.75
N ARG A 161 -20.78 15.51 12.46
CA ARG A 161 -21.42 14.72 11.40
C ARG A 161 -20.46 14.29 10.31
N ASN A 162 -19.60 15.19 9.86
CA ASN A 162 -18.77 14.93 8.70
C ASN A 162 -17.47 15.74 8.75
N ILE A 163 -16.43 15.21 8.11
CA ILE A 163 -15.09 15.77 8.01
C ILE A 163 -14.63 15.73 6.57
N GLU A 164 -14.01 16.83 6.13
CA GLU A 164 -13.45 16.91 4.79
C GLU A 164 -12.03 17.47 4.81
N VAL A 165 -11.17 16.97 3.92
CA VAL A 165 -9.75 17.36 3.89
C VAL A 165 -9.31 17.64 2.46
N THR A 166 -8.57 18.74 2.27
CA THR A 166 -8.03 19.08 0.94
C THR A 166 -7.02 18.03 0.46
N ALA A 167 -6.87 17.88 -0.85
CA ALA A 167 -6.01 16.88 -1.45
C ALA A 167 -4.54 16.98 -1.00
N ASP A 168 -4.08 18.19 -0.68
CA ASP A 168 -2.74 18.43 -0.13
C ASP A 168 -2.63 18.27 1.40
N GLY A 169 -3.72 17.90 2.07
CA GLY A 169 -3.82 17.70 3.51
C GLY A 169 -3.72 18.99 4.33
N ALA A 170 -3.59 20.16 3.71
CA ALA A 170 -3.25 21.40 4.42
C ALA A 170 -4.44 22.08 5.11
N THR A 171 -5.67 21.64 4.78
CA THR A 171 -6.92 22.20 5.27
C THR A 171 -7.88 21.09 5.61
N MET A 172 -8.44 21.15 6.81
CA MET A 172 -9.51 20.27 7.24
C MET A 172 -10.75 21.10 7.58
N VAL A 173 -11.92 20.60 7.22
CA VAL A 173 -13.21 21.18 7.56
C VAL A 173 -14.02 20.14 8.32
N VAL A 174 -14.72 20.59 9.36
CA VAL A 174 -15.57 19.73 10.18
C VAL A 174 -16.97 20.34 10.25
N LEU A 175 -17.99 19.52 10.05
CA LEU A 175 -19.41 19.87 10.12
C LEU A 175 -20.06 19.36 11.41
N GLN A 176 -20.87 20.22 12.04
CA GLN A 176 -21.83 19.84 13.08
C GLN A 176 -23.27 19.83 12.53
N ALA A 177 -24.14 19.05 13.17
CA ALA A 177 -25.55 18.87 12.79
C ALA A 177 -26.35 20.18 12.69
N ASP A 178 -25.96 21.22 13.42
CA ASP A 178 -26.61 22.53 13.39
C ASP A 178 -26.15 23.45 12.23
N GLY A 179 -25.20 22.98 11.42
CA GLY A 179 -24.61 23.72 10.30
C GLY A 179 -23.36 24.51 10.66
N THR A 180 -22.87 24.41 11.90
CA THR A 180 -21.59 25.02 12.27
C THR A 180 -20.45 24.32 11.55
N ILE A 181 -19.68 25.10 10.80
CA ILE A 181 -18.48 24.63 10.09
C ILE A 181 -17.23 25.19 10.76
N THR A 182 -16.27 24.31 11.05
CA THR A 182 -14.95 24.69 11.59
C THR A 182 -13.86 24.34 10.59
N GLN A 183 -13.00 25.31 10.24
CA GLN A 183 -11.85 25.09 9.35
C GLN A 183 -10.54 25.13 10.14
N LEU A 184 -9.75 24.06 10.03
CA LEU A 184 -8.45 23.87 10.65
C LEU A 184 -7.32 23.94 9.60
N GLY A 185 -6.13 24.34 10.04
CA GLY A 185 -4.97 24.53 9.16
C GLY A 185 -5.09 25.77 8.27
N THR A 186 -4.76 25.59 6.99
CA THR A 186 -4.76 26.67 6.00
C THR A 186 -6.18 27.13 5.71
N GLN A 187 -6.44 28.43 5.87
CA GLN A 187 -7.75 28.99 5.60
C GLN A 187 -7.92 29.24 4.09
N ARG A 188 -8.70 28.38 3.43
CA ARG A 188 -8.99 28.37 1.98
C ARG A 188 -10.42 28.75 1.62
N VAL A 189 -11.39 28.48 2.51
CA VAL A 189 -12.80 28.70 2.25
C VAL A 189 -13.22 30.01 2.92
N ASP A 190 -13.96 30.84 2.19
CA ASP A 190 -14.56 32.04 2.77
C ASP A 190 -15.84 31.67 3.54
N LEU A 191 -15.71 31.55 4.87
CA LEU A 191 -16.80 31.25 5.79
C LEU A 191 -17.50 32.52 6.34
N SER A 192 -17.40 33.66 5.65
CA SER A 192 -18.11 34.89 6.08
C SER A 192 -19.63 34.80 5.97
N GLU A 193 -20.14 33.87 5.16
CA GLU A 193 -21.54 33.49 5.10
C GLU A 193 -21.72 32.12 5.76
N GLU A 194 -22.43 32.08 6.90
CA GLU A 194 -22.72 30.84 7.63
C GLU A 194 -23.87 30.06 6.96
N LEU A 195 -23.89 28.74 7.18
CA LEU A 195 -25.03 27.92 6.78
C LEU A 195 -26.30 28.37 7.54
N PRO A 196 -27.47 28.38 6.87
CA PRO A 196 -28.74 28.64 7.54
C PRO A 196 -29.01 27.63 8.65
N THR A 197 -29.55 28.08 9.78
CA THR A 197 -29.98 27.16 10.84
C THR A 197 -31.00 26.15 10.30
N PRO A 198 -30.80 24.84 10.51
CA PRO A 198 -31.74 23.81 10.09
C PRO A 198 -33.14 24.03 10.66
N MET A 199 -34.15 23.56 9.94
CA MET A 199 -35.50 23.47 10.50
C MET A 199 -35.53 22.50 11.69
N PRO A 200 -36.50 22.63 12.62
CA PRO A 200 -36.64 21.69 13.72
C PRO A 200 -36.78 20.24 13.24
N GLY A 201 -35.88 19.36 13.69
CA GLY A 201 -35.84 17.95 13.28
C GLY A 201 -35.13 17.69 11.96
N ASN A 202 -34.48 18.70 11.39
CA ASN A 202 -33.54 18.61 10.28
C ASN A 202 -32.13 18.87 10.83
N GLU A 203 -31.13 18.26 10.21
CA GLU A 203 -29.72 18.44 10.53
C GLU A 203 -28.89 18.40 9.25
N TYR A 204 -27.76 19.11 9.25
CA TYR A 204 -26.73 18.90 8.25
C TYR A 204 -26.04 17.57 8.52
N ILE A 205 -25.78 16.81 7.47
CA ILE A 205 -25.24 15.45 7.58
C ILE A 205 -23.92 15.29 6.86
N ASP A 206 -23.64 16.13 5.87
CA ASP A 206 -22.54 15.90 4.95
C ASP A 206 -22.10 17.23 4.27
N ILE A 207 -20.83 17.35 3.90
CA ILE A 207 -20.20 18.49 3.23
C ILE A 207 -19.18 18.04 2.18
N GLU A 208 -19.08 18.80 1.08
CA GLU A 208 -18.13 18.50 0.00
C GLU A 208 -17.34 19.74 -0.44
N PHE A 209 -16.05 19.57 -0.70
CA PHE A 209 -15.22 20.60 -1.31
C PHE A 209 -15.55 20.78 -2.80
N THR A 210 -15.58 22.02 -3.26
CA THR A 210 -15.50 22.27 -4.71
C THR A 210 -14.18 21.74 -5.28
N PRO A 211 -14.10 21.40 -6.58
CA PRO A 211 -12.85 20.91 -7.18
C PRO A 211 -11.65 21.88 -7.10
N ASP A 212 -11.90 23.18 -6.86
CA ASP A 212 -10.85 24.17 -6.63
C ASP A 212 -10.54 24.42 -5.14
N GLU A 213 -11.20 23.67 -4.24
CA GLU A 213 -11.06 23.67 -2.77
C GLU A 213 -11.28 25.04 -2.11
N ARG A 214 -12.11 25.89 -2.72
CA ARG A 214 -12.39 27.27 -2.26
C ARG A 214 -13.84 27.51 -1.88
N GLY A 215 -14.71 26.55 -2.13
CA GLY A 215 -16.10 26.53 -1.71
C GLY A 215 -16.45 25.19 -1.09
N LEU A 216 -17.57 25.17 -0.37
CA LEU A 216 -18.17 23.96 0.16
C LEU A 216 -19.62 23.89 -0.28
N VAL A 217 -20.13 22.68 -0.47
CA VAL A 217 -21.57 22.40 -0.55
C VAL A 217 -21.92 21.55 0.67
N ALA A 218 -23.00 21.88 1.37
CA ALA A 218 -23.49 21.12 2.52
C ALA A 218 -24.85 20.50 2.22
N LEU A 219 -25.06 19.28 2.68
CA LEU A 219 -26.31 18.53 2.59
C LEU A 219 -27.00 18.45 3.96
N ASP A 220 -28.31 18.70 3.97
CA ASP A 220 -29.16 18.37 5.11
C ASP A 220 -29.92 17.05 4.91
N CYS A 221 -30.38 16.44 6.01
CA CYS A 221 -31.05 15.15 5.96
C CYS A 221 -32.38 15.16 5.19
N PHE A 222 -32.92 16.34 4.85
CA PHE A 222 -34.12 16.50 4.02
C PHE A 222 -33.80 16.66 2.52
N GLY A 223 -32.51 16.69 2.18
CA GLY A 223 -31.98 16.75 0.83
C GLY A 223 -31.82 18.17 0.26
N ASN A 224 -31.62 19.19 1.10
CA ASN A 224 -31.19 20.50 0.63
C ASN A 224 -29.67 20.55 0.45
N LEU A 225 -29.23 21.08 -0.70
CA LEU A 225 -27.84 21.44 -0.95
C LEU A 225 -27.66 22.95 -0.75
N VAL A 226 -26.70 23.34 0.10
CA VAL A 226 -26.40 24.74 0.42
C VAL A 226 -24.93 25.03 0.16
N SER A 227 -24.66 25.99 -0.71
CA SER A 227 -23.31 26.37 -1.12
C SER A 227 -22.77 27.53 -0.28
N ILE A 228 -21.49 27.47 0.10
CA ILE A 228 -20.74 28.54 0.77
C ILE A 228 -19.37 28.75 0.10
N GLY A 229 -18.73 29.89 0.35
CA GLY A 229 -17.47 30.26 -0.31
C GLY A 229 -17.65 30.45 -1.82
N SER A 230 -16.74 29.90 -2.64
CA SER A 230 -16.84 29.98 -4.10
C SER A 230 -17.77 28.94 -4.75
N ALA A 231 -18.49 28.14 -3.97
CA ALA A 231 -19.31 27.05 -4.49
C ALA A 231 -20.51 27.55 -5.31
N PRO A 232 -20.78 26.94 -6.48
CA PRO A 232 -21.96 27.29 -7.27
C PRO A 232 -23.23 26.71 -6.65
N SER A 233 -24.35 27.44 -6.77
CA SER A 233 -25.66 26.91 -6.38
C SER A 233 -26.10 25.78 -7.33
N LEU A 234 -26.27 24.58 -6.76
CA LEU A 234 -26.61 23.36 -7.52
C LEU A 234 -28.12 23.08 -7.62
N ALA A 235 -28.87 23.52 -6.60
CA ALA A 235 -30.31 23.33 -6.52
C ALA A 235 -30.98 24.58 -5.92
N PRO A 236 -32.22 24.89 -6.31
CA PRO A 236 -33.01 25.86 -5.58
C PRO A 236 -33.32 25.29 -4.19
N SER A 237 -32.79 25.94 -3.13
CA SER A 237 -33.12 25.56 -1.76
C SER A 237 -34.62 25.77 -1.52
N SER A 238 -35.29 24.70 -1.10
CA SER A 238 -36.67 24.78 -0.65
C SER A 238 -36.64 24.52 0.84
N GLY A 239 -37.31 25.35 1.66
CA GLY A 239 -37.23 25.18 3.11
C GLY A 239 -37.59 23.75 3.58
N MET A 240 -38.38 23.00 2.80
CA MET A 240 -38.78 21.62 3.10
C MET A 240 -37.80 20.54 2.63
N GLY A 241 -36.76 20.85 1.86
CA GLY A 241 -35.95 19.82 1.18
C GLY A 241 -36.71 19.10 0.07
N ILE A 242 -35.98 18.36 -0.76
CA ILE A 242 -36.53 17.60 -1.89
C ILE A 242 -37.32 16.37 -1.41
N PHE A 243 -36.96 15.82 -0.25
CA PHE A 243 -37.61 14.63 0.31
C PHE A 243 -38.74 15.01 1.26
N GLY A 244 -38.69 16.19 1.89
CA GLY A 244 -39.68 16.61 2.89
C GLY A 244 -39.56 15.90 4.24
N MET A 245 -38.57 15.03 4.39
CA MET A 245 -38.32 14.19 5.56
C MET A 245 -36.86 13.74 5.58
N ASP A 246 -36.40 13.27 6.74
CA ASP A 246 -35.09 12.64 6.93
C ASP A 246 -34.96 11.39 6.06
N LEU A 247 -34.26 11.55 4.94
CA LEU A 247 -34.04 10.51 3.96
C LEU A 247 -32.69 10.66 3.25
N ALA A 248 -32.10 11.85 3.16
CA ALA A 248 -30.77 12.00 2.59
C ALA A 248 -29.75 11.31 3.50
N ARG A 249 -28.74 10.68 2.91
CA ARG A 249 -27.67 10.00 3.66
C ARG A 249 -26.30 10.58 3.34
N ASP A 250 -26.07 10.89 2.08
CA ASP A 250 -24.77 11.31 1.57
C ASP A 250 -24.91 11.96 0.18
N PHE A 251 -23.93 12.71 -0.29
CA PHE A 251 -23.88 13.19 -1.68
C PHE A 251 -22.49 13.39 -2.25
N GLU A 252 -22.42 13.23 -3.57
CA GLU A 252 -21.18 13.45 -4.30
C GLU A 252 -21.28 14.53 -5.35
N LEU A 253 -20.21 15.32 -5.50
CA LEU A 253 -20.11 16.35 -6.55
C LEU A 253 -19.64 15.77 -7.88
N THR A 254 -20.10 16.34 -8.99
CA THR A 254 -19.49 16.05 -10.29
C THR A 254 -18.05 16.55 -10.35
N GLU A 255 -17.20 15.94 -11.17
CA GLU A 255 -15.79 16.35 -11.37
C GLU A 255 -15.62 17.85 -11.68
N ASP A 256 -16.62 18.48 -12.33
CA ASP A 256 -16.60 19.92 -12.63
C ASP A 256 -17.25 20.82 -11.56
N GLY A 257 -17.74 20.24 -10.47
CA GLY A 257 -18.35 20.89 -9.31
C GLY A 257 -19.68 21.59 -9.59
N LYS A 258 -20.34 21.29 -10.72
CA LYS A 258 -21.58 21.97 -11.17
C LYS A 258 -22.82 21.10 -11.09
N GLY A 259 -22.68 19.89 -10.58
CA GLY A 259 -23.75 18.94 -10.35
C GLY A 259 -23.46 18.14 -9.10
N ALA A 260 -24.48 17.44 -8.61
CA ALA A 260 -24.37 16.56 -7.45
C ALA A 260 -25.27 15.34 -7.60
N PHE A 261 -24.94 14.26 -6.92
CA PHE A 261 -25.74 13.06 -6.76
C PHE A 261 -26.05 12.85 -5.28
N VAL A 262 -27.30 13.06 -4.87
CA VAL A 262 -27.73 12.86 -3.47
C VAL A 262 -28.27 11.45 -3.30
N LEU A 263 -27.70 10.69 -2.37
CA LEU A 263 -28.15 9.37 -1.95
C LEU A 263 -29.27 9.49 -0.90
N ASP A 264 -30.31 8.70 -1.09
CA ASP A 264 -31.38 8.50 -0.13
C ASP A 264 -31.23 7.18 0.65
N ALA A 265 -31.84 7.13 1.83
CA ALA A 265 -31.79 6.04 2.79
C ALA A 265 -32.23 4.68 2.23
N MET A 266 -33.03 4.68 1.15
CA MET A 266 -33.54 3.47 0.51
C MET A 266 -32.65 3.00 -0.65
N GLY A 267 -31.56 3.71 -0.96
CA GLY A 267 -30.62 3.43 -2.05
C GLY A 267 -30.90 4.18 -3.35
N GLY A 268 -31.88 5.08 -3.35
CA GLY A 268 -32.16 5.94 -4.50
C GLY A 268 -31.13 7.07 -4.63
N VAL A 269 -30.77 7.43 -5.86
CA VAL A 269 -29.81 8.52 -6.13
C VAL A 269 -30.49 9.59 -6.96
N HIS A 270 -30.33 10.86 -6.57
CA HIS A 270 -31.03 12.01 -7.16
C HIS A 270 -30.02 13.03 -7.69
N ALA A 271 -30.06 13.28 -9.00
CA ALA A 271 -29.12 14.18 -9.67
C ALA A 271 -29.56 15.65 -9.66
N PHE A 272 -28.61 16.56 -9.41
CA PHE A 272 -28.78 18.02 -9.39
C PHE A 272 -27.81 18.74 -10.31
N GLY A 273 -28.09 20.02 -10.60
CA GLY A 273 -27.24 20.83 -11.47
C GLY A 273 -27.08 20.26 -12.87
N ASN A 274 -25.84 20.02 -13.31
CA ASN A 274 -25.52 19.37 -14.58
C ASN A 274 -25.31 17.86 -14.48
N ALA A 275 -25.49 17.24 -13.31
CA ALA A 275 -25.35 15.80 -13.13
C ALA A 275 -26.38 15.05 -13.99
N ILE A 276 -25.95 13.92 -14.55
CA ILE A 276 -26.80 13.06 -15.39
C ILE A 276 -27.33 11.92 -14.54
N GLN A 277 -28.64 11.93 -14.31
CA GLN A 277 -29.35 10.89 -13.52
C GLN A 277 -29.00 9.47 -13.97
N PHE A 278 -28.66 8.60 -13.01
CA PHE A 278 -28.51 7.17 -13.25
C PHE A 278 -29.85 6.54 -13.64
N ASN A 279 -29.82 5.67 -14.65
CA ASN A 279 -31.04 5.02 -15.17
C ASN A 279 -31.61 3.97 -14.21
N GLU A 280 -30.75 3.35 -13.40
CA GLU A 280 -31.09 2.32 -12.43
C GLU A 280 -30.27 2.58 -11.16
N THR A 281 -30.92 2.53 -10.00
CA THR A 281 -30.31 2.62 -8.68
C THR A 281 -30.84 1.46 -7.82
N PRO A 282 -30.07 1.00 -6.82
CA PRO A 282 -30.55 0.06 -5.83
C PRO A 282 -31.86 0.52 -5.16
N PHE A 283 -32.60 -0.45 -4.64
CA PHE A 283 -33.74 -0.19 -3.76
C PHE A 283 -33.76 -1.24 -2.66
N PHE A 284 -33.32 -0.84 -1.47
CA PHE A 284 -33.20 -1.73 -0.31
C PHE A 284 -34.55 -1.91 0.40
N GLY A 285 -35.46 -0.95 0.26
CA GLY A 285 -36.82 -1.01 0.82
C GLY A 285 -36.93 -0.60 2.30
N TYR A 286 -35.82 -0.25 2.93
CA TYR A 286 -35.71 0.29 4.28
C TYR A 286 -34.48 1.19 4.37
N ASP A 287 -34.39 1.96 5.47
CA ASP A 287 -33.25 2.83 5.75
C ASP A 287 -32.00 2.00 6.05
N ILE A 288 -31.10 1.94 5.08
CA ILE A 288 -29.84 1.19 5.19
C ILE A 288 -28.74 1.73 4.29
N ALA A 289 -29.03 2.55 3.28
CA ALA A 289 -27.97 3.20 2.52
C ALA A 289 -27.17 4.13 3.46
N ARG A 290 -25.86 4.19 3.28
CA ARG A 290 -24.96 4.99 4.13
C ARG A 290 -24.21 6.02 3.32
N ASP A 291 -23.58 5.58 2.24
CA ASP A 291 -22.61 6.40 1.51
C ASP A 291 -22.61 6.05 -0.01
N ILE A 292 -22.25 7.01 -0.86
CA ILE A 292 -22.10 6.88 -2.31
C ILE A 292 -20.75 7.42 -2.76
N GLU A 293 -20.04 6.63 -3.57
CA GLU A 293 -18.77 7.04 -4.16
C GLU A 293 -18.80 7.04 -5.69
N LEU A 294 -18.26 8.07 -6.34
CA LEU A 294 -18.29 8.21 -7.80
C LEU A 294 -17.09 7.58 -8.51
N ALA A 295 -17.38 6.83 -9.57
CA ALA A 295 -16.39 6.25 -10.46
C ALA A 295 -16.51 6.83 -11.88
N LYS A 296 -15.45 6.72 -12.68
CA LYS A 296 -15.38 7.25 -14.06
C LYS A 296 -16.59 6.93 -14.96
N ASP A 297 -17.19 5.75 -14.81
CA ASP A 297 -18.35 5.29 -15.60
C ASP A 297 -19.57 4.91 -14.73
N GLY A 298 -19.62 5.33 -13.46
CA GLY A 298 -20.65 4.90 -12.52
C GLY A 298 -20.40 5.38 -11.10
N GLY A 299 -20.65 4.50 -10.15
CA GLY A 299 -20.34 4.72 -8.74
C GLY A 299 -20.66 3.47 -7.93
N TYR A 300 -20.61 3.59 -6.62
CA TYR A 300 -20.90 2.52 -5.68
C TYR A 300 -21.70 3.07 -4.52
N ILE A 301 -22.64 2.29 -3.98
CA ILE A 301 -23.37 2.62 -2.77
C ILE A 301 -22.97 1.64 -1.68
N LEU A 302 -22.59 2.16 -0.53
CA LEU A 302 -22.40 1.42 0.72
C LEU A 302 -23.75 1.32 1.45
N ASP A 303 -24.06 0.11 1.93
CA ASP A 303 -25.15 -0.09 2.89
C ASP A 303 -24.62 -0.27 4.33
N GLY A 304 -25.52 -0.17 5.30
CA GLY A 304 -25.21 -0.21 6.73
C GLY A 304 -24.63 -1.53 7.21
N ILE A 305 -24.84 -2.63 6.48
CA ILE A 305 -24.20 -3.91 6.82
C ILE A 305 -22.81 -4.05 6.18
N GLY A 306 -22.34 -3.05 5.44
CA GLY A 306 -21.03 -3.02 4.82
C GLY A 306 -20.99 -3.66 3.42
N MET A 307 -22.13 -3.84 2.76
CA MET A 307 -22.17 -4.33 1.38
C MET A 307 -22.11 -3.17 0.38
N ILE A 308 -21.47 -3.41 -0.76
CA ILE A 308 -21.34 -2.43 -1.83
C ILE A 308 -22.22 -2.82 -3.02
N SER A 309 -23.00 -1.87 -3.53
CA SER A 309 -23.84 -2.03 -4.72
C SER A 309 -23.37 -1.11 -5.85
N PRO A 310 -23.07 -1.61 -7.06
CA PRO A 310 -22.62 -0.77 -8.17
C PRO A 310 -23.75 0.09 -8.74
N LEU A 311 -23.38 1.27 -9.25
CA LEU A 311 -24.21 2.21 -9.98
C LEU A 311 -23.73 2.38 -11.43
N GLY A 312 -24.69 2.62 -12.33
CA GLY A 312 -24.36 2.92 -13.73
C GLY A 312 -23.63 1.77 -14.42
N ARG A 313 -22.43 2.03 -14.96
CA ARG A 313 -21.57 1.02 -15.60
C ARG A 313 -20.34 0.69 -14.74
N ALA A 314 -20.36 1.03 -13.46
CA ALA A 314 -19.35 0.55 -12.53
C ALA A 314 -19.32 -0.99 -12.56
N PRO A 315 -18.13 -1.61 -12.64
CA PRO A 315 -18.01 -3.06 -12.53
C PRO A 315 -18.66 -3.57 -11.24
N ASP A 316 -19.36 -4.70 -11.30
CA ASP A 316 -19.76 -5.38 -10.08
C ASP A 316 -18.52 -6.03 -9.47
N LEU A 317 -18.03 -5.45 -8.38
CA LEU A 317 -16.85 -5.94 -7.68
C LEU A 317 -17.22 -7.02 -6.65
N SER A 318 -18.51 -7.21 -6.32
CA SER A 318 -19.00 -8.15 -5.29
C SER A 318 -18.23 -8.10 -3.96
N THR A 319 -17.65 -6.94 -3.65
CA THR A 319 -16.85 -6.68 -2.46
C THR A 319 -17.73 -6.05 -1.38
N GLY A 320 -17.65 -6.55 -0.16
CA GLY A 320 -18.32 -5.99 1.00
C GLY A 320 -17.67 -6.53 2.27
N ALA A 321 -17.69 -5.74 3.34
CA ALA A 321 -17.15 -6.16 4.63
C ALA A 321 -18.07 -7.15 5.36
N ASP A 322 -19.38 -7.09 5.09
CA ASP A 322 -20.45 -7.85 5.75
C ASP A 322 -20.28 -7.91 7.29
N PHE A 323 -20.57 -6.79 7.94
CA PHE A 323 -20.55 -6.69 9.39
C PHE A 323 -21.69 -7.47 10.06
N GLY A 324 -22.70 -7.90 9.29
CA GLY A 324 -23.87 -8.64 9.77
C GLY A 324 -24.91 -7.80 10.53
N TYR A 325 -24.67 -6.51 10.74
CA TYR A 325 -25.59 -5.55 11.33
C TYR A 325 -25.25 -4.12 10.88
N ASP A 326 -26.22 -3.22 11.06
CA ASP A 326 -26.13 -1.83 10.64
C ASP A 326 -25.11 -1.04 11.49
N ILE A 327 -23.90 -0.86 10.97
CA ILE A 327 -22.77 -0.18 11.61
C ILE A 327 -21.82 0.50 10.62
N ALA A 328 -21.90 0.18 9.32
CA ALA A 328 -21.10 0.88 8.33
C ALA A 328 -21.47 2.38 8.33
N ARG A 329 -20.48 3.23 8.16
CA ARG A 329 -20.61 4.69 8.20
C ARG A 329 -20.35 5.30 6.84
N ASP A 330 -19.18 4.97 6.29
CA ASP A 330 -18.57 5.71 5.19
C ASP A 330 -17.64 4.80 4.38
N MET A 331 -17.38 5.12 3.12
CA MET A 331 -16.50 4.40 2.22
C MET A 331 -15.65 5.35 1.36
N LEU A 332 -14.37 5.00 1.18
CA LEU A 332 -13.52 5.66 0.17
C LEU A 332 -13.31 4.75 -1.02
N LEU A 333 -13.40 5.31 -2.23
CA LEU A 333 -13.09 4.62 -3.48
C LEU A 333 -11.69 4.96 -4.03
N PHE A 334 -10.96 3.93 -4.45
CA PHE A 334 -9.69 4.06 -5.17
C PHE A 334 -9.85 3.74 -6.67
N GLU A 335 -9.05 4.37 -7.55
CA GLU A 335 -9.16 4.29 -9.02
C GLU A 335 -9.20 2.84 -9.57
N GLY A 336 -8.51 1.91 -8.92
CA GLY A 336 -8.46 0.48 -9.29
C GLY A 336 -9.67 -0.37 -8.87
N GLY A 337 -10.66 0.20 -8.17
CA GLY A 337 -11.76 -0.54 -7.55
C GLY A 337 -11.38 -1.13 -6.19
N GLY A 338 -10.57 -0.39 -5.43
CA GLY A 338 -10.27 -0.65 -4.03
C GLY A 338 -11.19 0.20 -3.17
N PHE A 339 -11.46 -0.26 -1.95
CA PHE A 339 -12.30 0.45 -1.02
C PHE A 339 -11.71 0.43 0.39
N TYR A 340 -11.91 1.52 1.11
CA TYR A 340 -11.98 1.49 2.56
C TYR A 340 -13.43 1.60 2.99
N ILE A 341 -13.81 0.85 4.02
CA ILE A 341 -15.13 0.96 4.65
C ILE A 341 -14.92 1.24 6.13
N LEU A 342 -15.51 2.33 6.62
CA LEU A 342 -15.56 2.70 8.03
C LEU A 342 -16.73 2.04 8.73
N ASP A 343 -16.49 1.50 9.92
CA ASP A 343 -17.54 1.16 10.87
C ASP A 343 -17.65 2.21 11.98
N GLY A 344 -18.82 2.29 12.63
CA GLY A 344 -19.09 3.23 13.72
C GLY A 344 -18.25 3.03 14.98
N GLN A 345 -17.47 1.95 15.08
CA GLN A 345 -16.49 1.74 16.15
C GLN A 345 -15.09 2.24 15.76
N GLY A 346 -14.89 2.73 14.53
CA GLY A 346 -13.60 3.18 14.02
C GLY A 346 -12.76 2.08 13.39
N GLY A 347 -13.34 0.92 13.11
CA GLY A 347 -12.71 -0.10 12.29
C GLY A 347 -12.72 0.32 10.82
N ILE A 348 -11.56 0.20 10.15
CA ILE A 348 -11.44 0.42 8.71
C ILE A 348 -11.17 -0.92 8.04
N THR A 349 -12.09 -1.34 7.16
CA THR A 349 -11.94 -2.56 6.36
C THR A 349 -11.49 -2.21 4.95
N ALA A 350 -10.31 -2.69 4.56
CA ALA A 350 -9.78 -2.53 3.21
C ALA A 350 -10.19 -3.70 2.30
N LEU A 351 -10.77 -3.41 1.14
CA LEU A 351 -11.30 -4.41 0.19
C LEU A 351 -10.94 -4.05 -1.26
N GLY A 352 -11.02 -5.01 -2.17
CA GLY A 352 -10.85 -4.76 -3.61
C GLY A 352 -9.39 -4.60 -4.07
N ASN A 353 -9.21 -4.22 -5.34
CA ASN A 353 -7.89 -4.06 -5.94
C ASN A 353 -7.33 -2.67 -5.61
N ASP A 354 -6.02 -2.54 -5.36
CA ASP A 354 -5.40 -1.23 -5.06
C ASP A 354 -5.71 -0.58 -3.71
N ALA A 355 -6.54 -1.20 -2.87
CA ALA A 355 -6.55 -0.86 -1.45
C ALA A 355 -5.15 -1.12 -0.85
N ILE A 356 -4.56 -0.07 -0.28
CA ILE A 356 -3.39 -0.20 0.59
C ILE A 356 -3.94 -0.80 1.88
N VAL A 357 -3.37 -1.90 2.38
CA VAL A 357 -3.72 -2.32 3.74
C VAL A 357 -2.89 -1.43 4.65
N PRO A 358 -3.47 -0.40 5.33
CA PRO A 358 -2.72 0.30 6.37
C PRO A 358 -2.25 -0.78 7.36
N PRO A 359 -1.01 -0.73 7.87
CA PRO A 359 -0.41 -1.82 8.62
C PRO A 359 -1.33 -2.29 9.76
N SER A 360 -2.08 -3.36 9.50
CA SER A 360 -3.19 -3.81 10.34
C SER A 360 -2.80 -4.90 11.34
N ASN A 361 -1.51 -5.00 11.67
CA ASN A 361 -0.99 -6.02 12.59
C ASN A 361 -0.49 -5.49 13.93
N GLU A 362 -0.59 -4.18 14.18
CA GLU A 362 -0.59 -3.69 15.56
C GLU A 362 -2.04 -3.40 15.93
N PRO A 363 -2.53 -3.79 17.12
CA PRO A 363 -3.75 -3.21 17.64
C PRO A 363 -3.50 -1.71 17.71
N ALA A 364 -3.98 -0.94 16.74
CA ALA A 364 -3.75 0.49 16.68
C ALA A 364 -4.13 1.05 18.07
N PRO A 365 -3.18 1.68 18.78
CA PRO A 365 -3.54 2.33 20.02
C PRO A 365 -4.36 3.54 19.58
N ASN A 366 -5.68 3.40 19.65
CA ASN A 366 -6.66 4.45 19.36
C ASN A 366 -6.94 4.66 17.84
N PRO A 367 -8.22 4.83 17.41
CA PRO A 367 -9.44 4.84 18.20
C PRO A 367 -10.44 3.72 17.82
N TYR A 368 -10.06 2.44 17.93
CA TYR A 368 -11.09 1.39 17.88
C TYR A 368 -11.89 1.37 19.19
N PHE A 369 -13.14 1.81 19.13
CA PHE A 369 -14.05 1.96 20.25
C PHE A 369 -15.00 0.78 20.39
N SER A 370 -14.46 -0.37 20.81
CA SER A 370 -15.25 -1.60 20.94
C SER A 370 -16.56 -1.39 21.71
N GLY A 371 -17.68 -1.66 21.03
CA GLY A 371 -19.03 -1.55 21.59
C GLY A 371 -19.60 -0.13 21.67
N MET A 372 -18.92 0.88 21.14
CA MET A 372 -19.44 2.25 21.00
C MET A 372 -19.56 2.60 19.53
N ASP A 373 -20.76 3.02 19.13
CA ASP A 373 -21.08 3.45 17.79
C ASP A 373 -21.06 4.99 17.77
N ILE A 374 -19.86 5.55 17.57
CA ILE A 374 -19.55 6.97 17.80
C ILE A 374 -18.61 7.58 16.76
N ILE A 375 -18.07 6.78 15.83
CA ILE A 375 -17.35 7.29 14.68
C ILE A 375 -18.37 7.59 13.59
N GLU A 376 -18.30 8.80 13.04
CA GLU A 376 -19.28 9.31 12.10
C GLU A 376 -18.76 9.21 10.67
N ASP A 377 -17.47 9.49 10.44
CA ASP A 377 -16.97 9.79 9.10
C ASP A 377 -15.44 9.68 8.97
N PHE A 378 -14.92 9.52 7.75
CA PHE A 378 -13.49 9.66 7.48
C PHE A 378 -13.15 10.50 6.24
N ALA A 379 -11.93 11.03 6.21
CA ALA A 379 -11.45 11.79 5.05
C ALA A 379 -9.99 11.44 4.72
N PRO A 380 -9.66 11.17 3.45
CA PRO A 380 -8.29 10.94 3.03
C PRO A 380 -7.53 12.26 2.98
N ALA A 381 -6.23 12.18 3.27
CA ALA A 381 -5.32 13.30 3.13
C ALA A 381 -3.99 12.88 2.53
N GLY A 382 -3.48 13.75 1.66
CA GLY A 382 -2.16 13.63 1.05
C GLY A 382 -2.16 12.90 -0.29
N THR A 383 -0.99 12.87 -0.92
CA THR A 383 -0.80 12.30 -2.26
C THR A 383 -0.08 10.97 -2.17
N VAL A 384 -0.72 9.89 -2.63
CA VAL A 384 -0.03 8.63 -2.90
C VAL A 384 0.70 8.77 -4.24
N GLU A 385 1.91 9.34 -4.22
CA GLU A 385 2.79 9.32 -5.39
C GLU A 385 3.60 8.02 -5.42
N ILE A 386 3.03 6.98 -6.01
CA ILE A 386 3.81 5.77 -6.37
C ILE A 386 4.56 6.08 -7.66
N THR A 387 5.78 6.60 -7.53
CA THR A 387 6.57 7.10 -8.66
C THR A 387 7.26 6.00 -9.48
N ASP A 388 7.21 4.73 -9.04
CA ASP A 388 7.96 3.65 -9.69
C ASP A 388 7.17 2.35 -9.95
N GLN A 389 7.33 1.79 -11.15
CA GLN A 389 6.63 0.58 -11.59
C GLN A 389 7.04 -0.68 -10.82
N ALA A 390 8.22 -0.66 -10.17
CA ALA A 390 8.67 -1.73 -9.27
C ALA A 390 7.88 -1.76 -7.95
N LEU A 391 7.47 -0.59 -7.42
CA LEU A 391 6.68 -0.49 -6.19
C LEU A 391 5.22 -0.92 -6.43
N LEU A 392 4.67 -0.60 -7.61
CA LEU A 392 3.39 -1.16 -8.10
C LEU A 392 3.45 -2.69 -8.20
N ALA A 393 4.59 -3.26 -8.62
CA ALA A 393 4.79 -4.70 -8.66
C ALA A 393 4.80 -5.30 -7.24
N MET A 394 5.39 -4.64 -6.26
CA MET A 394 5.41 -5.10 -4.87
C MET A 394 4.08 -4.95 -4.13
N SER A 395 3.29 -3.90 -4.41
CA SER A 395 1.91 -3.79 -3.94
C SER A 395 1.08 -5.00 -4.41
N ALA A 396 1.27 -5.43 -5.67
CA ALA A 396 0.64 -6.65 -6.18
C ALA A 396 1.17 -7.94 -5.52
N VAL A 397 2.47 -8.00 -5.16
CA VAL A 397 3.04 -9.16 -4.42
C VAL A 397 2.51 -9.23 -2.99
N ARG A 398 2.36 -8.11 -2.28
CA ARG A 398 1.76 -8.10 -0.93
C ARG A 398 0.29 -8.49 -0.96
N LYS A 399 -0.47 -8.01 -1.95
CA LYS A 399 -1.86 -8.44 -2.20
C LYS A 399 -1.94 -9.94 -2.47
N PHE A 400 -0.99 -10.49 -3.23
CA PHE A 400 -0.86 -11.93 -3.48
C PHE A 400 -0.53 -12.72 -2.19
N GLU A 401 0.40 -12.25 -1.35
CA GLU A 401 0.74 -12.90 -0.08
C GLU A 401 -0.44 -12.92 0.91
N VAL A 402 -1.20 -11.83 1.01
CA VAL A 402 -2.36 -11.72 1.91
C VAL A 402 -3.52 -12.60 1.41
N ALA A 403 -3.84 -12.56 0.12
CA ALA A 403 -4.88 -13.41 -0.47
C ALA A 403 -4.54 -14.90 -0.35
N PHE A 404 -3.26 -15.27 -0.52
CA PHE A 404 -2.79 -16.64 -0.36
C PHE A 404 -2.78 -17.11 1.11
N ARG A 405 -2.40 -16.26 2.06
CA ARG A 405 -2.45 -16.57 3.51
C ARG A 405 -3.88 -16.79 4.02
N ASN A 406 -4.85 -16.14 3.40
CA ASN A 406 -6.27 -16.24 3.75
C ASN A 406 -7.04 -17.25 2.90
N GLU A 407 -6.35 -18.04 2.06
CA GLU A 407 -6.92 -19.05 1.15
C GLU A 407 -8.00 -18.50 0.20
N ASP A 408 -7.97 -17.21 -0.11
CA ASP A 408 -8.93 -16.56 -1.00
C ASP A 408 -8.46 -16.62 -2.46
N LEU A 409 -8.71 -17.77 -3.09
CA LEU A 409 -8.33 -18.04 -4.48
C LEU A 409 -9.08 -17.17 -5.51
N ALA A 410 -10.18 -16.52 -5.13
CA ALA A 410 -11.00 -15.71 -6.02
C ALA A 410 -10.41 -14.31 -6.23
N SER A 411 -9.82 -13.71 -5.19
CA SER A 411 -9.09 -12.45 -5.27
C SER A 411 -7.71 -12.57 -5.95
N LEU A 412 -7.18 -13.80 -6.06
CA LEU A 412 -5.93 -14.10 -6.76
C LEU A 412 -6.03 -14.08 -8.30
N LEU A 413 -7.19 -14.41 -8.87
CA LEU A 413 -7.38 -14.55 -10.32
C LEU A 413 -7.27 -13.21 -11.10
N PRO A 414 -7.80 -12.07 -10.60
CA PRO A 414 -7.64 -10.77 -11.26
C PRO A 414 -6.23 -10.18 -11.16
N THR A 415 -5.50 -10.42 -10.07
CA THR A 415 -4.12 -9.90 -9.85
C THR A 415 -3.08 -10.51 -10.80
N LEU A 416 -3.44 -11.61 -11.48
CA LEU A 416 -2.55 -12.43 -12.31
C LEU A 416 -2.72 -12.22 -13.83
N SER A 417 -3.42 -11.18 -14.28
CA SER A 417 -3.59 -10.84 -15.72
C SER A 417 -3.33 -9.33 -15.95
N LEU A 418 -2.69 -8.81 -17.01
CA LEU A 418 -2.33 -9.38 -18.32
C LEU A 418 -1.10 -8.71 -19.00
N ALA A 419 -0.31 -7.86 -18.33
CA ALA A 419 0.95 -7.35 -18.92
C ALA A 419 2.01 -7.02 -17.86
N TYR A 420 3.17 -7.68 -17.95
CA TYR A 420 4.36 -7.42 -17.13
C TYR A 420 5.60 -7.81 -17.93
N ASN A 421 6.60 -6.94 -17.98
CA ASN A 421 7.90 -7.22 -18.61
C ASN A 421 8.98 -6.38 -17.92
N ASP A 422 9.91 -7.02 -17.24
CA ASP A 422 11.02 -6.38 -16.52
C ASP A 422 12.40 -6.63 -17.18
N GLY A 423 12.41 -7.22 -18.39
CA GLY A 423 13.61 -7.60 -19.11
C GLY A 423 14.19 -8.98 -18.75
N LEU A 424 13.85 -9.54 -17.57
CA LEU A 424 14.20 -10.91 -17.16
C LEU A 424 13.05 -11.89 -17.37
N TYR A 425 11.82 -11.41 -17.24
CA TYR A 425 10.57 -12.14 -17.37
C TYR A 425 9.63 -11.33 -18.27
N LEU A 426 9.27 -11.90 -19.43
CA LEU A 426 8.41 -11.27 -20.42
C LEU A 426 6.92 -11.34 -20.04
N SER A 427 6.60 -12.00 -18.92
CA SER A 427 5.26 -12.12 -18.35
C SER A 427 5.34 -12.45 -16.86
N ARG A 428 4.32 -12.08 -16.08
CA ARG A 428 4.20 -12.49 -14.65
C ARG A 428 4.12 -14.01 -14.48
N THR A 429 3.69 -14.75 -15.51
CA THR A 429 3.77 -16.23 -15.55
C THR A 429 5.21 -16.73 -15.52
N GLN A 430 6.12 -16.06 -16.23
CA GLN A 430 7.54 -16.38 -16.21
C GLN A 430 8.20 -15.95 -14.89
N LEU A 431 7.76 -14.86 -14.28
CA LEU A 431 8.21 -14.46 -12.94
C LEU A 431 7.84 -15.51 -11.87
N ILE A 432 6.61 -16.04 -11.94
CA ILE A 432 6.11 -17.02 -10.96
C ILE A 432 6.75 -18.40 -11.16
N ASN A 433 6.85 -18.86 -12.40
CA ASN A 433 7.29 -20.23 -12.71
C ASN A 433 8.77 -20.34 -13.09
N GLY A 434 9.44 -19.22 -13.37
CA GLY A 434 10.78 -19.20 -13.95
C GLY A 434 10.75 -19.16 -15.47
N VAL A 435 11.88 -18.82 -16.07
CA VAL A 435 12.09 -18.88 -17.51
C VAL A 435 12.82 -20.17 -17.83
N TYR A 436 12.28 -20.93 -18.78
CA TYR A 436 12.91 -22.14 -19.30
C TYR A 436 13.17 -21.98 -20.78
N ASP A 437 14.31 -22.50 -21.23
CA ASP A 437 14.62 -22.55 -22.64
C ASP A 437 13.76 -23.60 -23.38
N THR A 438 13.91 -23.66 -24.71
CA THR A 438 13.17 -24.62 -25.55
C THR A 438 13.48 -26.09 -25.26
N PHE A 439 14.50 -26.40 -24.45
CA PHE A 439 14.86 -27.74 -24.02
C PHE A 439 14.37 -28.04 -22.59
N GLY A 440 13.66 -27.10 -21.95
CA GLY A 440 13.14 -27.23 -20.60
C GLY A 440 14.20 -27.02 -19.52
N ILE A 441 15.35 -26.43 -19.86
CA ILE A 441 16.38 -26.06 -18.89
C ILE A 441 16.04 -24.68 -18.34
N GLN A 442 16.01 -24.56 -17.02
CA GLN A 442 15.74 -23.31 -16.32
C GLN A 442 16.87 -22.32 -16.58
N THR A 443 16.55 -21.16 -17.14
CA THR A 443 17.48 -20.07 -17.38
C THR A 443 17.37 -18.99 -16.30
N ASN A 444 16.17 -18.78 -15.75
CA ASN A 444 15.93 -17.92 -14.58
C ASN A 444 14.92 -18.60 -13.63
N PRO A 445 15.19 -18.69 -12.32
CA PRO A 445 14.28 -19.29 -11.35
C PRO A 445 13.08 -18.38 -11.07
N GLY A 446 11.88 -18.95 -10.94
CA GLY A 446 10.69 -18.21 -10.53
C GLY A 446 10.44 -18.25 -9.04
N ILE A 447 9.43 -17.50 -8.60
CA ILE A 447 8.98 -17.45 -7.19
C ILE A 447 8.72 -18.85 -6.63
N LEU A 448 8.12 -19.76 -7.42
CA LEU A 448 7.83 -21.12 -6.98
C LEU A 448 9.08 -22.01 -6.84
N ASP A 449 10.12 -21.76 -7.64
CA ASP A 449 11.40 -22.45 -7.51
C ASP A 449 12.17 -21.99 -6.26
N GLU A 450 12.07 -20.71 -5.93
CA GLU A 450 12.66 -20.17 -4.69
C GLU A 450 11.91 -20.63 -3.44
N TRP A 451 10.59 -20.76 -3.55
CA TRP A 451 9.72 -21.31 -2.50
C TRP A 451 10.03 -22.78 -2.22
N ALA A 452 10.18 -23.62 -3.24
CA ALA A 452 10.54 -25.04 -3.07
C ALA A 452 11.90 -25.24 -2.35
N ASN A 453 12.77 -24.22 -2.36
CA ASN A 453 14.07 -24.23 -1.70
C ASN A 453 14.05 -23.64 -0.28
N THR A 454 12.95 -23.02 0.17
CA THR A 454 12.85 -22.33 1.48
C THR A 454 11.98 -23.07 2.52
N VAL A 455 11.31 -24.17 2.15
CA VAL A 455 10.47 -24.93 3.10
C VAL A 455 11.27 -26.02 3.85
N ASP A 456 11.88 -25.66 4.98
CA ASP A 456 11.90 -26.39 6.28
C ASP A 456 12.53 -25.46 7.35
N LEU A 457 12.06 -25.26 8.60
CA LEU A 457 11.80 -26.26 9.64
C LEU A 457 10.85 -25.82 10.78
N PHE A 458 10.19 -24.65 10.74
CA PHE A 458 9.42 -24.16 11.91
C PHE A 458 8.12 -23.38 11.59
N GLY A 459 7.09 -24.07 11.08
CA GLY A 459 5.72 -23.79 11.58
C GLY A 459 4.65 -23.23 10.65
N GLY A 460 4.60 -23.64 9.37
CA GLY A 460 3.42 -23.42 8.51
C GLY A 460 2.37 -24.55 8.59
N PRO A 461 1.14 -24.33 8.07
CA PRO A 461 -0.01 -25.26 8.17
C PRO A 461 0.18 -26.64 7.50
N LEU A 462 1.29 -26.85 6.78
CA LEU A 462 1.63 -28.11 6.10
C LEU A 462 2.84 -28.84 6.70
N ALA A 463 3.24 -28.50 7.93
CA ALA A 463 4.36 -29.16 8.62
C ALA A 463 4.18 -30.70 8.66
N GLY A 464 5.09 -31.42 8.00
CA GLY A 464 5.13 -32.89 7.97
C GLY A 464 4.35 -33.56 6.84
N PHE A 465 3.88 -32.80 5.84
CA PHE A 465 3.33 -33.34 4.60
C PHE A 465 4.37 -33.29 3.48
N MET A 466 4.50 -34.37 2.69
CA MET A 466 5.19 -34.31 1.42
C MET A 466 4.17 -34.06 0.31
N LEU A 467 4.35 -32.99 -0.44
CA LEU A 467 3.50 -32.67 -1.58
C LEU A 467 4.05 -33.33 -2.85
N SER A 468 3.15 -33.90 -3.66
CA SER A 468 3.49 -34.28 -5.03
C SER A 468 3.62 -33.03 -5.90
N ASN A 469 4.33 -33.17 -7.03
CA ASN A 469 4.35 -32.10 -8.04
C ASN A 469 2.92 -31.84 -8.51
N PRO A 470 2.41 -30.59 -8.39
CA PRO A 470 1.03 -30.29 -8.74
C PRO A 470 0.76 -30.57 -10.22
N GLN A 471 -0.34 -31.26 -10.49
CA GLN A 471 -0.86 -31.47 -11.84
C GLN A 471 -1.87 -30.35 -12.14
N VAL A 472 -1.57 -29.54 -13.15
CA VAL A 472 -2.45 -28.44 -13.58
C VAL A 472 -3.08 -28.79 -14.93
N THR A 473 -4.40 -28.75 -14.99
CA THR A 473 -5.16 -28.94 -16.24
C THR A 473 -5.97 -27.70 -16.54
N PHE A 474 -5.73 -27.09 -17.69
CA PHE A 474 -6.47 -25.90 -18.14
C PHE A 474 -7.74 -26.30 -18.92
N SER A 475 -8.78 -25.47 -18.84
CA SER A 475 -9.93 -25.54 -19.74
C SER A 475 -9.51 -25.21 -21.19
N GLU A 476 -10.28 -25.68 -22.18
CA GLU A 476 -9.95 -25.47 -23.61
C GLU A 476 -9.86 -24.00 -24.02
N ASP A 477 -10.58 -23.12 -23.32
CA ASP A 477 -10.54 -21.68 -23.52
C ASP A 477 -9.43 -20.98 -22.73
N GLY A 478 -8.67 -21.71 -21.92
CA GLY A 478 -7.55 -21.21 -21.11
C GLY A 478 -7.96 -20.34 -19.92
N ASN A 479 -9.26 -20.14 -19.69
CA ASN A 479 -9.78 -19.19 -18.70
C ASN A 479 -9.94 -19.78 -17.30
N THR A 480 -9.85 -21.11 -17.16
CA THR A 480 -9.90 -21.78 -15.86
C THR A 480 -8.86 -22.90 -15.78
N ALA A 481 -8.29 -23.11 -14.60
CA ALA A 481 -7.34 -24.19 -14.34
C ALA A 481 -7.79 -25.00 -13.13
N MET A 482 -7.74 -26.32 -13.26
CA MET A 482 -7.88 -27.24 -12.14
C MET A 482 -6.49 -27.68 -11.70
N ILE A 483 -6.12 -27.34 -10.47
CA ILE A 483 -4.85 -27.72 -9.85
C ILE A 483 -5.14 -28.87 -8.88
N VAL A 484 -4.44 -29.98 -9.05
CA VAL A 484 -4.52 -31.14 -8.15
C VAL A 484 -3.12 -31.47 -7.65
N ALA A 485 -2.95 -31.46 -6.32
CA ALA A 485 -1.74 -31.93 -5.66
C ALA A 485 -2.14 -32.89 -4.54
N ASP A 486 -1.36 -33.96 -4.38
CA ASP A 486 -1.55 -34.92 -3.30
C ASP A 486 -0.59 -34.58 -2.16
N ALA A 487 -1.12 -34.47 -0.95
CA ALA A 487 -0.34 -34.31 0.27
C ALA A 487 -0.32 -35.64 1.02
N ASP A 488 0.86 -36.22 1.21
CA ASP A 488 1.02 -37.52 1.88
C ASP A 488 1.77 -37.36 3.20
N ARG A 489 1.25 -37.97 4.28
CA ARG A 489 1.88 -38.02 5.60
C ARG A 489 1.77 -39.44 6.13
N MET A 490 2.87 -40.03 6.63
CA MET A 490 2.85 -41.42 7.13
C MET A 490 1.62 -41.72 8.01
N GLY A 491 0.64 -42.42 7.45
CA GLY A 491 -0.61 -42.82 8.10
C GLY A 491 -1.90 -42.14 7.64
N TYR A 492 -1.87 -41.14 6.74
CA TYR A 492 -3.04 -40.54 6.09
C TYR A 492 -2.77 -40.14 4.65
#